data_AF-A0A8B4BU18-F1
#
_entry.id   AF-A0A8B4BU18-F1
#
_cell.length_a   1.000
_cell.length_b   1.000
_cell.length_c   1.000
_cell.angle_alpha   90.00
_cell.angle_beta   90.00
_cell.angle_gamma   90.00
#
_symmetry.space_group_name_H-M   'P 1'
#
loop_
_entity.id
_entity.type
_entity.pdbx_description
1 polymer ?
#
loop_
_entity_poly.entity_id
_entity_poly.type
_entity_poly.pdbx_seq_one_letter_code
_entity_poly.pdbx_strand_id
1 'polypeptide(L)' 'MPKQKLTIVPVTLQTENENTPGITPPVLSSKPACTIKTAIAEISIFNDVDKHTIQTVMKDLKNL' A
#
# COMPACT_ATOMS: atom_id res chain seq x y z
N MET A 1 15.88 -7.56 36.58
CA MET A 1 15.03 -6.36 36.36
C MET A 1 13.76 -6.51 37.19
N PRO A 2 13.39 -5.52 38.02
CA PRO A 2 12.13 -5.57 38.76
C PRO A 2 10.94 -5.43 37.80
N LYS A 3 9.92 -6.29 37.97
CA LYS A 3 8.69 -6.29 37.18
C LYS A 3 7.73 -5.22 37.70
N GLN A 4 7.97 -3.97 37.33
CA GLN A 4 7.09 -2.86 37.71
C GLN A 4 5.80 -2.92 36.89
N LYS A 5 4.65 -2.91 37.57
CA LYS A 5 3.32 -2.96 36.92
C LYS A 5 3.06 -1.61 36.24
N LEU A 6 3.19 -1.56 34.92
CA LEU A 6 2.90 -0.36 34.13
C LEU A 6 1.39 -0.10 34.14
N THR A 7 1.01 1.10 34.56
CA THR A 7 -0.38 1.58 34.50
C THR A 7 -0.49 2.52 33.33
N ILE A 8 -1.13 2.06 32.25
CA ILE A 8 -1.37 2.88 31.07
C ILE A 8 -2.70 3.61 31.28
N VAL A 9 -2.64 4.93 31.39
CA VAL A 9 -3.82 5.78 31.52
C VAL A 9 -4.17 6.36 30.15
N PRO A 10 -5.37 6.10 29.62
CA PRO A 10 -5.79 6.72 28.37
C PRO A 10 -5.97 8.22 28.59
N VAL A 11 -5.36 9.01 27.71
CA VAL A 11 -5.56 10.46 27.66
C VAL A 11 -6.26 10.82 26.36
N THR A 12 -7.21 11.73 26.46
CA THR A 12 -7.87 12.30 25.28
C THR A 12 -7.04 13.47 24.78
N LEU A 13 -6.41 13.32 23.62
CA LEU A 13 -5.68 14.41 22.98
C LEU A 13 -6.68 15.30 22.24
N GLN A 14 -6.66 16.60 22.52
CA GLN A 14 -7.43 17.58 21.75
C GLN A 14 -6.81 17.68 20.35
N THR A 15 -7.61 17.51 19.31
CA THR A 15 -7.15 17.72 17.93
C THR A 15 -6.94 19.22 17.73
N GLU A 16 -5.72 19.61 17.40
CA GLU A 16 -5.42 20.97 16.97
C GLU A 16 -6.26 21.25 15.72
N ASN A 17 -7.15 22.23 15.78
CA ASN A 17 -7.95 22.65 14.64
C ASN A 17 -7.07 23.49 13.71
N GLU A 18 -6.06 22.85 13.13
CA GLU A 18 -5.27 23.44 12.07
C GLU A 18 -6.06 23.26 10.77
N ASN A 19 -6.49 24.39 10.20
CA ASN A 19 -6.94 24.53 8.81
C ASN A 19 -5.83 24.16 7.80
N THR A 20 -4.88 23.30 8.15
CA THR A 20 -4.00 22.63 7.21
C THR A 20 -4.87 21.84 6.23
N PRO A 21 -4.79 22.09 4.91
CA PRO A 21 -5.39 21.21 3.94
C PRO A 21 -4.81 19.83 4.22
N GLY A 22 -5.64 18.92 4.73
CA GLY A 22 -5.24 17.56 4.96
C GLY A 22 -4.59 17.07 3.67
N ILE A 23 -3.34 16.62 3.76
CA ILE A 23 -2.74 15.86 2.66
C ILE A 23 -3.61 14.62 2.60
N THR A 24 -4.63 14.66 1.75
CA THR A 24 -5.37 13.47 1.39
C THR A 24 -4.31 12.53 0.84
N PRO A 25 -4.07 11.36 1.45
CA PRO A 25 -3.23 10.37 0.80
C PRO A 25 -3.78 10.22 -0.60
N PRO A 26 -2.93 10.25 -1.65
CA PRO A 26 -3.41 10.14 -3.01
C PRO A 26 -4.36 8.96 -3.03
N VAL A 27 -5.61 9.20 -3.44
CA VAL A 27 -6.62 8.14 -3.53
C VAL A 27 -5.97 7.07 -4.36
N LEU A 28 -5.57 5.97 -3.70
CA LEU A 28 -4.94 4.85 -4.38
C LEU A 28 -5.97 4.45 -5.43
N SER A 29 -5.62 4.70 -6.70
CA SER A 29 -6.50 4.36 -7.80
C SER A 29 -6.86 2.89 -7.63
N SER A 30 -8.13 2.61 -7.37
CA SER A 30 -8.65 1.25 -7.33
C SER A 30 -8.59 0.57 -8.70
N LYS A 31 -8.18 1.32 -9.73
CA LYS A 31 -7.88 0.80 -11.06
C LYS A 31 -6.39 0.41 -11.14
N PRO A 32 -6.09 -0.82 -11.57
CA PRO A 32 -4.71 -1.23 -11.82
C PRO A 32 -4.06 -0.37 -12.91
N ALA A 33 -2.76 -0.15 -12.80
CA ALA A 33 -1.93 0.49 -13.81
C ALA A 33 -1.76 -0.40 -15.04
N CYS A 34 -1.67 -1.71 -14.83
CA CYS A 34 -1.55 -2.71 -15.89
C CYS A 34 -2.22 -4.02 -15.46
N THR A 35 -2.92 -4.67 -16.38
CA THR A 35 -3.48 -6.01 -16.17
C THR A 35 -2.91 -6.96 -17.22
N ILE A 36 -2.34 -8.08 -16.76
CA ILE A 36 -1.83 -9.16 -17.62
C ILE A 36 -2.83 -10.31 -17.55
N LYS A 37 -3.38 -10.72 -18.71
CA LYS A 37 -4.26 -11.89 -18.81
C LYS A 37 -3.51 -13.03 -19.51
N THR A 38 -3.52 -14.20 -18.90
CA THR A 38 -3.00 -15.46 -19.48
C THR A 38 -4.14 -16.46 -19.66
N ALA A 39 -3.86 -17.63 -20.24
CA ALA A 39 -4.86 -18.68 -20.43
C ALA A 39 -5.44 -19.21 -19.09
N ILE A 40 -4.71 -19.04 -17.99
CA ILE A 40 -5.05 -19.63 -16.68
C ILE A 40 -5.19 -18.61 -15.55
N ALA A 41 -4.76 -17.36 -15.74
CA ALA A 41 -4.74 -16.37 -14.66
C ALA A 41 -4.87 -14.92 -15.16
N GLU A 42 -5.27 -14.04 -14.26
CA GLU A 42 -5.27 -12.60 -14.43
C GLU A 42 -4.44 -11.95 -13.32
N ILE A 43 -3.49 -11.10 -13.70
CA ILE A 43 -2.55 -10.42 -12.79
C ILE A 43 -2.79 -8.92 -12.91
N SER A 44 -3.18 -8.29 -11.80
CA SER A 44 -3.41 -6.84 -11.74
C SER A 44 -2.26 -6.16 -11.01
N ILE A 45 -1.62 -5.21 -11.69
CA ILE A 45 -0.48 -4.43 -11.21
C ILE A 45 -0.99 -3.03 -10.88
N PHE A 46 -0.90 -2.63 -9.61
CA PHE A 46 -1.33 -1.32 -9.13
C PHE A 46 -0.16 -0.32 -9.17
N ASN A 47 -0.45 0.98 -9.01
CA ASN A 47 0.56 2.06 -9.14
C ASN A 47 1.82 1.83 -8.28
N ASP A 48 2.93 2.47 -8.68
CA ASP A 48 4.28 2.39 -8.09
C ASP A 48 5.07 1.09 -8.35
N VAL A 49 4.73 0.34 -9.40
CA VAL A 49 5.55 -0.79 -9.85
C VAL A 49 6.54 -0.35 -10.93
N ASP A 50 7.82 -0.63 -10.69
CA ASP A 50 8.91 -0.30 -11.61
C ASP A 50 8.81 -1.07 -12.95
N LYS A 51 9.27 -0.43 -14.03
CA LYS A 51 9.23 -1.01 -15.39
C LYS A 51 10.01 -2.33 -15.46
N HIS A 52 11.13 -2.46 -14.75
CA HIS A 52 11.91 -3.69 -14.73
C HIS A 52 11.18 -4.82 -14.00
N THR A 53 10.38 -4.51 -12.97
CA THR A 53 9.52 -5.49 -12.32
C THR A 53 8.48 -6.03 -13.30
N ILE A 54 7.79 -5.16 -14.04
CA ILE A 54 6.81 -5.58 -15.06
C ILE A 54 7.48 -6.44 -16.14
N GLN A 55 8.65 -6.02 -16.63
CA GLN A 55 9.40 -6.77 -17.65
C GLN A 55 9.83 -8.16 -17.16
N THR A 56 10.23 -8.27 -15.89
CA THR A 56 10.61 -9.54 -15.27
C THR A 56 9.41 -10.47 -15.16
N VAL A 57 8.28 -9.98 -14.65
CA VAL A 57 7.03 -10.73 -14.57
C VAL A 57 6.60 -11.24 -15.94
N MET A 58 6.63 -10.38 -16.97
CA MET A 58 6.30 -10.79 -18.33
C MET A 58 7.27 -11.84 -18.90
N LYS A 59 8.57 -11.75 -18.57
CA LYS A 59 9.57 -12.73 -19.03
C LYS A 59 9.33 -14.08 -18.38
N ASP A 60 9.05 -14.12 -17.09
CA ASP A 60 8.83 -15.37 -16.36
C ASP A 60 7.52 -16.02 -16.80
N LEU A 61 6.46 -15.24 -17.01
CA LEU A 61 5.18 -15.73 -17.54
C LEU A 61 5.29 -16.33 -18.95
N LYS A 62 6.24 -15.89 -19.78
CA LYS A 62 6.48 -16.50 -21.10
C LYS A 62 7.12 -17.88 -21.03
N ASN A 63 7.79 -18.20 -19.92
CA ASN A 63 8.46 -19.48 -19.71
C ASN A 63 7.57 -20.48 -18.96
N LEU A 64 6.32 -20.11 -18.69
CA LEU A 64 5.28 -20.93 -18.06
C LEU A 64 4.40 -21.56 -19.14
#